data_AF-A0AAP4A6T5-F1
#
_entry.id   AF-A0AAP4A6T5-F1
#
_cell.length_a   1.000
_cell.length_b   1.000
_cell.length_c   1.000
_cell.angle_alpha   90.00
_cell.angle_beta   90.00
_cell.angle_gamma   90.00
#
_symmetry.space_group_name_H-M   'P 1'
#
loop_
_entity.id
_entity.type
_entity.pdbx_description
1 polymer ?
#
loop_
_entity_poly.entity_id
_entity_poly.type
_entity_poly.pdbx_seq_one_letter_code
_entity_poly.pdbx_strand_id
1 'polypeptide(L)'
;MYILKNVKAFVVGVSNYTFNNGNNDLPFCKNDIKAVNNALVEGLNVESENILILGTLGEVIKSSFEYNFEEFCKGVKEDDTLIFYFSGHGLNREDKHYLVLSDTFIETSKIINILENVKCKNKIIFLDCCYSGNFNINHNLDFDVRKTVSEFEGKGYAILASSNSKQVSYSHPEFCGNPETSISLFTYFLCEAIKDKYLIKEGKITLKSIVDRVFFSLDIWNRNNDDIIQNPIFRSNIGGTIFFEVEEFEPFISENIYEETDKYIIYKVEPVHKGTEKRYCIRVILKGMNSFEKIGEIASEIKEKVKSAEIYSNEFSKKRWSNKPANIIWIYFGMDESDIINSNFLCHTTWVDESQDKDWWYKINNKNNFIIDDIHFNVHSYYDELKSFTKNNTSSKEVLEIKLKEIMRNMVICAEKVIANYNEYRNQEISEDELFEKIGELIPEIDENYFISINLGIAPDEIHDWAQKCSNLFSTIHDFTFFYNKEYKEHRSVKNRKDCMEIAIKRYYSDLNILSSLEKNI
;
A
#
# COMPACT_ATOMS: atom_id res chain seq x y z
N MET A 1 1.34 -1.11 -25.72
CA MET A 1 0.26 -2.08 -25.52
C MET A 1 0.29 -2.44 -24.04
N TYR A 2 -0.57 -1.84 -23.22
CA TYR A 2 -0.63 -2.18 -21.80
C TYR A 2 -1.15 -3.61 -21.69
N ILE A 3 -0.32 -4.54 -21.23
CA ILE A 3 -0.78 -5.88 -20.90
C ILE A 3 -1.62 -5.73 -19.63
N LEU A 4 -2.93 -5.89 -19.76
CA LEU A 4 -3.85 -5.95 -18.62
C LEU A 4 -3.38 -7.09 -17.70
N LYS A 5 -3.10 -6.77 -16.43
CA LYS A 5 -2.89 -7.78 -15.39
C LYS A 5 -4.19 -8.56 -15.25
N ASN A 6 -4.19 -9.84 -15.61
CA ASN A 6 -5.36 -10.69 -15.43
C ASN A 6 -5.21 -11.50 -14.16
N VAL A 7 -6.28 -11.56 -13.37
CA VAL A 7 -6.38 -12.52 -12.29
C VAL A 7 -6.83 -13.86 -12.89
N LYS A 8 -6.10 -14.93 -12.57
CA LYS A 8 -6.40 -16.31 -12.95
C LYS A 8 -6.69 -17.10 -11.68
N ALA A 9 -7.85 -17.75 -11.58
CA ALA A 9 -8.22 -18.49 -10.39
C ALA A 9 -8.43 -19.99 -10.65
N PHE A 10 -7.87 -20.83 -9.78
CA PHE A 10 -8.12 -22.28 -9.74
C PHE A 10 -8.83 -22.62 -8.42
N VAL A 11 -10.09 -22.98 -8.51
CA VAL A 11 -11.02 -23.10 -7.37
C VAL A 11 -11.43 -24.56 -7.24
N VAL A 12 -11.18 -25.17 -6.08
CA VAL A 12 -11.38 -26.61 -5.86
C VAL A 12 -12.23 -26.83 -4.63
N GLY A 13 -13.27 -27.66 -4.77
CA GLY A 13 -14.15 -28.06 -3.66
C GLY A 13 -14.36 -29.56 -3.67
N VAL A 14 -14.09 -30.23 -2.56
CA VAL A 14 -14.25 -31.68 -2.47
C VAL A 14 -15.37 -31.97 -1.47
N SER A 15 -16.52 -32.41 -1.97
CA SER A 15 -17.69 -32.73 -1.14
C SER A 15 -17.89 -34.22 -0.92
N ASN A 16 -17.53 -35.07 -1.89
CA ASN A 16 -17.82 -36.49 -1.86
C ASN A 16 -16.52 -37.30 -1.76
N TYR A 17 -16.45 -38.22 -0.80
CA TYR A 17 -15.25 -39.01 -0.53
C TYR A 17 -15.53 -40.51 -0.74
N THR A 18 -14.84 -41.12 -1.69
CA THR A 18 -15.04 -42.52 -2.07
C THR A 18 -14.01 -43.46 -1.45
N PHE A 19 -12.87 -42.94 -0.99
CA PHE A 19 -11.84 -43.74 -0.30
C PHE A 19 -12.23 -44.00 1.16
N ASN A 20 -12.32 -45.29 1.52
CA ASN A 20 -12.93 -45.80 2.75
C ASN A 20 -12.04 -45.57 4.00
N ASN A 21 -11.93 -44.31 4.42
CA ASN A 21 -11.02 -43.86 5.49
C ASN A 21 -11.73 -43.20 6.69
N GLY A 22 -13.06 -43.28 6.78
CA GLY A 22 -13.84 -42.68 7.88
C GLY A 22 -14.10 -41.18 7.74
N ASN A 23 -13.80 -40.59 6.57
CA ASN A 23 -14.16 -39.21 6.28
C ASN A 23 -15.62 -39.14 5.81
N ASN A 24 -16.42 -38.29 6.46
CA ASN A 24 -17.78 -38.02 6.03
C ASN A 24 -17.80 -37.02 4.86
N ASP A 25 -18.82 -37.11 4.01
CA ASP A 25 -19.05 -36.13 2.96
C ASP A 25 -19.27 -34.71 3.52
N LEU A 26 -18.75 -33.72 2.80
CA LEU A 26 -18.85 -32.29 3.11
C LEU A 26 -19.69 -31.58 2.05
N PRO A 27 -21.02 -31.70 2.08
CA PRO A 27 -21.89 -31.22 1.01
C PRO A 27 -21.84 -29.70 0.81
N PHE A 28 -21.25 -28.93 1.73
CA PHE A 28 -21.11 -27.48 1.62
C PHE A 28 -19.94 -27.04 0.71
N CYS A 29 -18.91 -27.87 0.46
CA CYS A 29 -17.75 -27.46 -0.36
C CYS A 29 -18.14 -27.09 -1.80
N LYS A 30 -19.18 -27.72 -2.37
CA LYS A 30 -19.75 -27.32 -3.68
C LYS A 30 -20.41 -25.94 -3.66
N ASN A 31 -20.88 -25.47 -2.50
CA ASN A 31 -21.46 -24.14 -2.34
C ASN A 31 -20.35 -23.12 -2.06
N ASP A 32 -19.31 -23.52 -1.32
CA ASP A 32 -18.11 -22.72 -1.10
C ASP A 32 -17.47 -22.29 -2.44
N ILE A 33 -17.23 -23.23 -3.36
CA ILE A 33 -16.63 -22.91 -4.68
C ILE A 33 -17.53 -21.99 -5.52
N LYS A 34 -18.85 -22.08 -5.38
CA LYS A 34 -19.79 -21.16 -6.05
C LYS A 34 -19.71 -19.77 -5.43
N ALA A 35 -19.67 -19.69 -4.10
CA ALA A 35 -19.56 -18.43 -3.37
C ALA A 35 -18.24 -17.72 -3.70
N VAL A 36 -17.13 -18.45 -3.72
CA VAL A 36 -15.81 -17.93 -4.10
C VAL A 36 -15.80 -17.49 -5.54
N ASN A 37 -16.34 -18.28 -6.48
CA ASN A 37 -16.46 -17.86 -7.87
C ASN A 37 -17.21 -16.52 -7.98
N ASN A 38 -18.37 -16.40 -7.33
CA ASN A 38 -19.15 -15.16 -7.36
C ASN A 38 -18.39 -14.00 -6.69
N ALA A 39 -17.70 -14.23 -5.58
CA ALA A 39 -16.92 -13.21 -4.91
C ALA A 39 -15.75 -12.72 -5.78
N LEU A 40 -15.05 -13.61 -6.48
CA LEU A 40 -13.97 -13.24 -7.39
C LEU A 40 -14.50 -12.41 -8.57
N VAL A 41 -15.62 -12.82 -9.18
CA VAL A 41 -16.25 -12.08 -10.28
C VAL A 41 -16.78 -10.72 -9.82
N GLU A 42 -17.59 -10.68 -8.77
CA GLU A 42 -18.28 -9.46 -8.32
C GLU A 42 -17.40 -8.52 -7.50
N GLY A 43 -16.47 -9.07 -6.72
CA GLY A 43 -15.65 -8.31 -5.77
C GLY A 43 -14.26 -7.95 -6.30
N LEU A 44 -13.64 -8.83 -7.09
CA LEU A 44 -12.29 -8.59 -7.67
C LEU A 44 -12.30 -8.39 -9.19
N ASN A 45 -13.48 -8.30 -9.81
CA ASN A 45 -13.66 -8.11 -11.25
C ASN A 45 -12.89 -9.16 -12.09
N VAL A 46 -12.89 -10.41 -11.65
CA VAL A 46 -12.25 -11.52 -12.38
C VAL A 46 -13.19 -12.03 -13.48
N GLU A 47 -12.72 -12.01 -14.73
CA GLU A 47 -13.46 -12.60 -15.85
C GLU A 47 -13.75 -14.08 -15.60
N SER A 48 -14.98 -14.52 -15.89
CA SER A 48 -15.42 -15.90 -15.58
C SER A 48 -14.59 -16.95 -16.33
N GLU A 49 -14.12 -16.63 -17.54
CA GLU A 49 -13.24 -17.52 -18.34
C GLU A 49 -11.84 -17.69 -17.74
N ASN A 50 -11.47 -16.84 -16.78
CA ASN A 50 -10.21 -16.92 -16.05
C ASN A 50 -10.31 -17.77 -14.78
N ILE A 51 -11.48 -18.32 -14.47
CA ILE A 51 -11.74 -19.13 -13.29
C ILE A 51 -11.98 -20.58 -13.72
N LEU A 52 -11.07 -21.48 -13.33
CA LEU A 52 -11.24 -22.92 -13.50
C LEU A 52 -11.71 -23.54 -12.19
N ILE A 53 -12.89 -24.18 -12.22
CA ILE A 53 -13.53 -24.79 -11.04
C ILE A 53 -13.49 -26.31 -11.15
N LEU A 54 -13.00 -26.98 -10.11
CA LEU A 54 -13.11 -28.43 -9.92
C LEU A 54 -14.02 -28.77 -8.73
N GLY A 55 -14.81 -29.82 -8.90
CA GLY A 55 -15.69 -30.34 -7.84
C GLY A 55 -17.11 -29.78 -7.83
N THR A 56 -17.59 -29.25 -8.96
CA THR A 56 -18.99 -28.80 -9.13
C THR A 56 -20.01 -29.91 -8.88
N LEU A 57 -19.63 -31.16 -9.17
CA LEU A 57 -20.40 -32.38 -8.86
C LEU A 57 -20.05 -33.01 -7.50
N GLY A 58 -19.16 -32.37 -6.73
CA GLY A 58 -18.71 -32.81 -5.41
C GLY A 58 -17.49 -33.75 -5.42
N GLU A 59 -17.20 -34.43 -6.53
CA GLU A 59 -16.05 -35.33 -6.64
C GLU A 59 -14.85 -34.65 -7.33
N VAL A 60 -13.66 -34.84 -6.75
CA VAL A 60 -12.38 -34.45 -7.34
C VAL A 60 -11.40 -35.59 -7.14
N ILE A 61 -11.11 -36.33 -8.21
CA ILE A 61 -10.10 -37.41 -8.18
C ILE A 61 -8.71 -36.85 -8.47
N LYS A 62 -7.68 -37.47 -7.90
CA LYS A 62 -6.29 -36.98 -8.02
C LYS A 62 -5.79 -36.81 -9.44
N SER A 63 -6.02 -37.79 -10.30
CA SER A 63 -5.57 -37.72 -11.70
C SER A 63 -6.17 -36.52 -12.45
N SER A 64 -7.46 -36.25 -12.21
CA SER A 64 -8.14 -35.09 -12.77
C SER A 64 -7.62 -33.79 -12.17
N PHE A 65 -7.39 -33.73 -10.86
CA PHE A 65 -6.82 -32.56 -10.20
C PHE A 65 -5.43 -32.25 -10.77
N GLU A 66 -4.50 -33.20 -10.77
CA GLU A 66 -3.12 -33.01 -11.23
C GLU A 66 -3.08 -32.55 -12.68
N TYR A 67 -3.83 -33.20 -13.58
CA TYR A 67 -3.91 -32.80 -14.98
C TYR A 67 -4.41 -31.36 -15.16
N ASN A 68 -5.57 -31.02 -14.58
CA ASN A 68 -6.16 -29.69 -14.75
C ASN A 68 -5.30 -28.60 -14.08
N PHE A 69 -4.71 -28.89 -12.93
CA PHE A 69 -3.86 -27.95 -12.20
C PHE A 69 -2.57 -27.65 -12.95
N GLU A 70 -1.91 -28.67 -13.49
CA GLU A 70 -0.70 -28.49 -14.31
C GLU A 70 -1.00 -27.71 -15.60
N GLU A 71 -2.07 -28.06 -16.32
CA GLU A 71 -2.46 -27.35 -17.54
C GLU A 71 -2.83 -25.89 -17.26
N PHE A 72 -3.57 -25.64 -16.17
CA PHE A 72 -3.88 -24.29 -15.72
C PHE A 72 -2.61 -23.49 -15.43
N CYS A 73 -1.68 -24.04 -14.66
CA CYS A 73 -0.42 -23.38 -14.29
C CYS A 73 0.47 -23.09 -15.51
N LYS A 74 0.46 -23.94 -16.54
CA LYS A 74 1.17 -23.68 -17.82
C LYS A 74 0.57 -22.50 -18.60
N GLY A 75 -0.74 -22.30 -18.49
CA GLY A 75 -1.48 -21.23 -19.17
C GLY A 75 -1.33 -19.84 -18.54
N VAL A 76 -0.92 -19.76 -17.27
CA VAL A 76 -0.72 -18.50 -16.52
C VAL A 76 0.49 -17.75 -17.09
N LYS A 77 0.40 -16.41 -17.24
CA LYS A 77 1.45 -15.52 -17.78
C LYS A 77 2.23 -14.81 -16.66
N GLU A 78 3.34 -14.15 -17.02
CA GLU A 78 4.22 -13.47 -16.04
C GLU A 78 3.53 -12.31 -15.31
N ASP A 79 2.72 -11.53 -16.03
CA ASP A 79 1.98 -10.39 -15.48
C ASP A 79 0.65 -10.76 -14.80
N ASP A 80 0.25 -12.05 -14.84
CA ASP A 80 -1.00 -12.51 -14.21
C ASP A 80 -0.87 -12.53 -12.67
N THR A 81 -2.01 -12.50 -11.99
CA THR A 81 -2.14 -12.85 -10.57
C THR A 81 -2.81 -14.20 -10.45
N LEU A 82 -2.15 -15.18 -9.83
CA LEU A 82 -2.73 -16.51 -9.65
C LEU A 82 -3.43 -16.61 -8.29
N ILE A 83 -4.69 -17.02 -8.25
CA ILE A 83 -5.42 -17.39 -7.04
C ILE A 83 -5.67 -18.90 -7.05
N PHE A 84 -5.25 -19.59 -6.00
CA PHE A 84 -5.63 -20.97 -5.74
C PHE A 84 -6.54 -21.00 -4.52
N TYR A 85 -7.70 -21.64 -4.64
CA TYR A 85 -8.62 -21.85 -3.54
C TYR A 85 -8.93 -23.33 -3.39
N PHE A 86 -8.92 -23.83 -2.16
CA PHE A 86 -9.29 -25.20 -1.82
C PHE A 86 -10.27 -25.22 -0.65
N SER A 87 -11.40 -25.94 -0.79
CA SER A 87 -12.30 -26.32 0.31
C SER A 87 -12.50 -27.84 0.37
N GLY A 88 -12.37 -28.40 1.57
CA GLY A 88 -12.56 -29.82 1.82
C GLY A 88 -11.90 -30.29 3.12
N HIS A 89 -11.72 -31.61 3.26
CA HIS A 89 -10.97 -32.18 4.36
C HIS A 89 -9.47 -31.86 4.27
N GLY A 90 -8.88 -31.64 5.44
CA GLY A 90 -7.43 -31.51 5.65
C GLY A 90 -7.02 -32.43 6.80
N LEU A 91 -5.83 -33.02 6.70
CA LEU A 91 -5.30 -33.89 7.75
C LEU A 91 -3.80 -33.70 7.94
N ASN A 92 -3.35 -33.92 9.17
CA ASN A 92 -1.94 -34.05 9.51
C ASN A 92 -1.55 -35.53 9.57
N ARG A 93 -0.45 -35.88 8.91
CA ARG A 93 0.17 -37.20 8.98
C ARG A 93 1.68 -37.08 8.91
N GLU A 94 2.40 -37.72 9.85
CA GLU A 94 3.87 -37.73 9.86
C GLU A 94 4.46 -36.30 9.76
N ASP A 95 3.94 -35.39 10.59
CA ASP A 95 4.30 -33.96 10.65
C ASP A 95 4.07 -33.15 9.37
N LYS A 96 3.30 -33.68 8.42
CA LYS A 96 2.95 -33.02 7.15
C LYS A 96 1.44 -32.80 7.04
N HIS A 97 1.07 -31.69 6.42
CA HIS A 97 -0.33 -31.36 6.10
C HIS A 97 -0.72 -31.84 4.69
N TYR A 98 -1.91 -32.42 4.57
CA TYR A 98 -2.44 -32.93 3.31
C TYR A 98 -3.83 -32.39 3.01
N LEU A 99 -4.06 -32.04 1.74
CA LEU A 99 -5.39 -31.80 1.18
C LEU A 99 -6.01 -33.14 0.79
N VAL A 100 -7.23 -33.39 1.21
CA VAL A 100 -7.92 -34.66 0.92
C VAL A 100 -8.80 -34.50 -0.32
N LEU A 101 -8.52 -35.31 -1.32
CA LEU A 101 -9.31 -35.48 -2.53
C LEU A 101 -10.29 -36.65 -2.37
N SER A 102 -11.19 -36.86 -3.35
CA SER A 102 -12.22 -37.89 -3.26
C SER A 102 -11.65 -39.31 -3.13
N ASP A 103 -10.54 -39.59 -3.80
CA ASP A 103 -9.92 -40.91 -3.91
C ASP A 103 -8.60 -41.06 -3.12
N THR A 104 -8.00 -39.97 -2.66
CA THR A 104 -6.68 -39.96 -2.01
C THR A 104 -6.37 -38.62 -1.34
N PHE A 105 -5.11 -38.40 -0.92
CA PHE A 105 -4.65 -37.13 -0.34
C PHE A 105 -3.36 -36.65 -1.01
N ILE A 106 -3.17 -35.33 -1.08
CA ILE A 106 -2.00 -34.67 -1.68
C ILE A 106 -1.32 -33.81 -0.63
N GLU A 107 0.01 -33.92 -0.53
CA GLU A 107 0.81 -33.13 0.40
C GLU A 107 0.72 -31.65 0.02
N THR A 108 0.34 -30.80 0.97
CA THR A 108 0.08 -29.37 0.73
C THR A 108 1.34 -28.64 0.27
N SER A 109 2.49 -29.02 0.83
CA SER A 109 3.80 -28.49 0.44
C SER A 109 4.12 -28.73 -1.04
N LYS A 110 3.65 -29.84 -1.65
CA LYS A 110 3.85 -30.11 -3.08
C LYS A 110 3.08 -29.12 -3.95
N ILE A 111 1.85 -28.81 -3.57
CA ILE A 111 1.01 -27.83 -4.27
C ILE A 111 1.63 -26.43 -4.14
N ILE A 112 2.03 -26.05 -2.91
CA ILE A 112 2.71 -24.76 -2.66
C ILE A 112 3.99 -24.66 -3.51
N ASN A 113 4.81 -25.71 -3.55
CA ASN A 113 6.04 -25.72 -4.36
C ASN A 113 5.75 -25.60 -5.86
N ILE A 114 4.69 -26.23 -6.38
CA ILE A 114 4.29 -26.04 -7.78
C ILE A 114 3.92 -24.58 -8.02
N LEU A 115 3.08 -24.00 -7.15
CA LEU A 115 2.63 -22.61 -7.25
C LEU A 115 3.78 -21.61 -7.15
N GLU A 116 4.74 -21.83 -6.26
CA GLU A 116 5.94 -20.99 -6.12
C GLU A 116 6.71 -20.91 -7.44
N ASN A 117 6.81 -22.03 -8.17
CA ASN A 117 7.51 -22.15 -9.44
C ASN A 117 6.70 -21.68 -10.67
N VAL A 118 5.43 -21.30 -10.52
CA VAL A 118 4.67 -20.70 -11.63
C VAL A 118 5.29 -19.34 -11.98
N LYS A 119 5.42 -19.03 -13.26
CA LYS A 119 6.15 -17.82 -13.72
C LYS A 119 5.50 -16.49 -13.34
N CYS A 120 4.24 -16.46 -12.90
CA CYS A 120 3.55 -15.22 -12.59
C CYS A 120 4.16 -14.48 -11.40
N LYS A 121 4.04 -13.16 -11.41
CA LYS A 121 4.66 -12.30 -10.40
C LYS A 121 4.15 -12.62 -8.99
N ASN A 122 2.84 -12.78 -8.81
CA ASN A 122 2.23 -13.08 -7.51
C ASN A 122 1.25 -14.25 -7.55
N LYS A 123 1.17 -14.93 -6.40
CA LYS A 123 0.23 -16.03 -6.14
C LYS A 123 -0.45 -15.84 -4.78
N ILE A 124 -1.72 -16.22 -4.70
CA ILE A 124 -2.51 -16.18 -3.47
C ILE A 124 -3.13 -17.55 -3.28
N ILE A 125 -2.98 -18.12 -2.09
CA ILE A 125 -3.45 -19.45 -1.75
C ILE A 125 -4.44 -19.30 -0.59
N PHE A 126 -5.69 -19.64 -0.83
CA PHE A 126 -6.73 -19.72 0.18
C PHE A 126 -6.98 -21.20 0.50
N LEU A 127 -6.75 -21.59 1.75
CA LEU A 127 -6.92 -22.97 2.19
C LEU A 127 -8.04 -23.05 3.22
N ASP A 128 -9.14 -23.70 2.86
CA ASP A 128 -10.29 -23.95 3.72
C ASP A 128 -10.41 -25.43 4.08
N CYS A 129 -9.60 -25.83 5.05
CA CYS A 129 -9.55 -27.20 5.55
C CYS A 129 -8.98 -27.26 6.97
N CYS A 130 -9.28 -28.34 7.70
CA CYS A 130 -8.75 -28.56 9.05
C CYS A 130 -7.22 -28.59 9.07
N TYR A 131 -6.61 -28.00 10.09
CA TYR A 131 -5.15 -27.98 10.29
C TYR A 131 -4.34 -27.24 9.21
N SER A 132 -5.01 -26.45 8.36
CA SER A 132 -4.46 -25.79 7.18
C SER A 132 -3.29 -24.83 7.45
N GLY A 133 -3.05 -24.43 8.69
CA GLY A 133 -1.93 -23.61 9.14
C GLY A 133 -0.60 -24.35 9.32
N ASN A 134 -0.59 -25.68 9.17
CA ASN A 134 0.60 -26.51 9.29
C ASN A 134 1.46 -26.49 8.00
N PHE A 135 1.95 -25.31 7.63
CA PHE A 135 2.87 -25.07 6.53
C PHE A 135 3.90 -23.99 6.92
N ASN A 136 5.05 -24.03 6.25
CA ASN A 136 6.06 -22.98 6.34
C ASN A 136 6.19 -22.30 4.97
N ILE A 137 6.57 -21.02 4.99
CA ILE A 137 6.93 -20.29 3.78
C ILE A 137 8.42 -19.95 3.81
N ASN A 138 9.02 -19.86 2.63
CA ASN A 138 10.39 -19.38 2.52
C ASN A 138 10.41 -17.85 2.63
N HIS A 139 11.06 -17.33 3.68
CA HIS A 139 11.23 -15.90 3.91
C HIS A 139 12.49 -15.33 3.26
N ASN A 140 13.25 -16.11 2.48
CA ASN A 140 14.39 -15.59 1.73
C ASN A 140 13.89 -14.66 0.62
N LEU A 141 13.93 -13.36 0.91
CA LEU A 141 13.64 -12.31 -0.06
C LEU A 141 14.82 -12.20 -1.03
N ASP A 142 14.59 -12.51 -2.30
CA ASP A 142 15.56 -12.28 -3.37
C ASP A 142 15.50 -10.81 -3.85
N PHE A 143 15.87 -9.89 -2.95
CA PHE A 143 16.01 -8.46 -3.23
C PHE A 143 17.49 -8.11 -3.44
N ASP A 144 17.93 -8.16 -4.70
CA ASP A 144 19.30 -7.81 -5.12
C ASP A 144 19.41 -6.27 -5.28
N VAL A 145 20.57 -5.67 -4.97
CA VAL A 145 20.84 -4.22 -5.16
C VAL A 145 20.63 -3.81 -6.62
N ARG A 146 20.84 -4.75 -7.55
CA ARG A 146 20.66 -4.53 -8.98
C ARG A 146 19.20 -4.54 -9.42
N LYS A 147 18.29 -5.02 -8.57
CA LYS A 147 16.86 -5.07 -8.86
C LYS A 147 16.17 -3.79 -8.41
N THR A 148 15.14 -3.39 -9.15
CA THR A 148 14.32 -2.21 -8.82
C THR A 148 13.24 -2.58 -7.80
N VAL A 149 12.67 -1.59 -7.10
CA VAL A 149 11.47 -1.79 -6.27
C VAL A 149 10.36 -2.37 -7.11
N SER A 150 10.26 -1.96 -8.38
CA SER A 150 9.22 -2.44 -9.30
C SER A 150 9.30 -3.96 -9.58
N GLU A 151 10.50 -4.55 -9.54
CA GLU A 151 10.73 -5.99 -9.72
C GLU A 151 10.45 -6.80 -8.44
N PHE A 152 10.54 -6.15 -7.29
CA PHE A 152 10.30 -6.73 -5.97
C PHE A 152 8.83 -6.64 -5.54
N GLU A 153 8.23 -5.47 -5.70
CA GLU A 153 6.91 -5.16 -5.15
C GLU A 153 5.83 -6.03 -5.78
N GLY A 154 5.04 -6.71 -4.97
CA GLY A 154 3.99 -7.62 -5.39
C GLY A 154 4.54 -8.92 -5.98
N LYS A 155 5.82 -9.27 -5.76
CA LYS A 155 6.40 -10.55 -6.18
C LYS A 155 6.46 -11.53 -5.01
N GLY A 156 6.00 -12.77 -5.22
CA GLY A 156 6.03 -13.85 -4.22
C GLY A 156 4.70 -14.58 -4.13
N TYR A 157 4.42 -15.17 -2.97
CA TYR A 157 3.13 -15.79 -2.68
C TYR A 157 2.68 -15.52 -1.25
N ALA A 158 1.36 -15.52 -1.07
CA ALA A 158 0.71 -15.39 0.22
C ALA A 158 -0.27 -16.54 0.43
N ILE A 159 -0.35 -17.02 1.67
CA ILE A 159 -1.26 -18.10 2.07
C ILE A 159 -2.13 -17.57 3.20
N LEU A 160 -3.44 -17.62 3.00
CA LEU A 160 -4.44 -17.40 4.03
C LEU A 160 -5.18 -18.73 4.27
N ALA A 161 -4.90 -19.34 5.40
CA ALA A 161 -5.47 -20.61 5.82
C ALA A 161 -6.59 -20.39 6.84
N SER A 162 -7.61 -21.22 6.75
CA SER A 162 -8.84 -21.14 7.54
C SER A 162 -8.61 -21.47 9.01
N SER A 163 -7.55 -22.21 9.34
CA SER A 163 -7.28 -22.64 10.71
C SER A 163 -5.79 -22.81 11.02
N ASN A 164 -5.39 -22.68 12.29
CA ASN A 164 -4.04 -23.03 12.75
C ASN A 164 -3.74 -24.54 12.64
N SER A 165 -2.50 -24.94 12.96
CA SER A 165 -2.00 -26.31 12.81
C SER A 165 -2.65 -27.36 13.73
N LYS A 166 -3.41 -26.93 14.75
CA LYS A 166 -3.95 -27.77 15.82
C LYS A 166 -5.48 -27.79 15.91
N GLN A 167 -6.16 -26.95 15.14
CA GLN A 167 -7.62 -26.81 15.20
C GLN A 167 -8.28 -27.25 13.89
N VAL A 168 -9.54 -27.64 14.00
CA VAL A 168 -10.41 -27.96 12.85
C VAL A 168 -10.99 -26.69 12.22
N SER A 169 -11.53 -26.82 11.01
CA SER A 169 -12.32 -25.78 10.34
C SER A 169 -13.80 -26.17 10.33
N TYR A 170 -14.69 -25.19 10.42
CA TYR A 170 -16.12 -25.43 10.67
C TYR A 170 -17.02 -24.95 9.51
N SER A 171 -18.17 -25.63 9.37
CA SER A 171 -19.30 -25.08 8.62
C SER A 171 -19.93 -23.91 9.38
N HIS A 172 -20.45 -22.91 8.67
CA HIS A 172 -21.15 -21.79 9.28
C HIS A 172 -22.47 -22.25 9.93
N PRO A 173 -22.64 -22.10 11.26
CA PRO A 173 -23.80 -22.61 12.00
C PRO A 173 -25.14 -22.03 11.53
N GLU A 174 -25.20 -20.73 11.21
CA GLU A 174 -26.47 -20.13 10.76
C GLU A 174 -26.96 -20.67 9.41
N PHE A 175 -26.05 -21.20 8.60
CA PHE A 175 -26.36 -21.79 7.30
C PHE A 175 -26.30 -23.33 7.35
N CYS A 176 -26.15 -23.93 8.53
CA CYS A 176 -26.13 -25.37 8.68
C CYS A 176 -27.55 -25.96 8.59
N GLY A 177 -27.66 -27.20 8.10
CA GLY A 177 -28.93 -27.94 8.02
C GLY A 177 -29.64 -27.95 6.66
N ASN A 178 -29.31 -27.05 5.73
CA ASN A 178 -29.73 -27.16 4.33
C ASN A 178 -28.50 -27.32 3.41
N PRO A 179 -28.32 -28.49 2.75
CA PRO A 179 -27.20 -28.74 1.83
C PRO A 179 -27.08 -27.78 0.65
N GLU A 180 -28.13 -27.03 0.30
CA GLU A 180 -28.11 -26.07 -0.81
C GLU A 180 -27.61 -24.68 -0.39
N THR A 181 -27.69 -24.35 0.90
CA THR A 181 -27.29 -23.03 1.43
C THR A 181 -26.12 -23.10 2.40
N SER A 182 -25.72 -24.29 2.82
CA SER A 182 -24.59 -24.48 3.73
C SER A 182 -23.28 -24.01 3.10
N ILE A 183 -22.45 -23.36 3.91
CA ILE A 183 -21.17 -22.77 3.53
C ILE A 183 -20.20 -22.94 4.70
N SER A 184 -18.90 -22.95 4.44
CA SER A 184 -17.90 -22.89 5.50
C SER A 184 -17.87 -21.53 6.19
N LEU A 185 -17.48 -21.51 7.46
CA LEU A 185 -17.36 -20.28 8.24
C LEU A 185 -16.28 -19.35 7.67
N PHE A 186 -15.12 -19.90 7.33
CA PHE A 186 -14.02 -19.14 6.74
C PHE A 186 -14.37 -18.61 5.36
N THR A 187 -14.94 -19.45 4.50
CA THR A 187 -15.29 -19.06 3.12
C THR A 187 -16.38 -18.00 3.11
N TYR A 188 -17.35 -18.07 4.03
CA TYR A 188 -18.32 -16.99 4.22
C TYR A 188 -17.63 -15.64 4.47
N PHE A 189 -16.77 -15.56 5.49
CA PHE A 189 -16.09 -14.30 5.81
C PHE A 189 -15.07 -13.86 4.75
N LEU A 190 -14.42 -14.80 4.06
CA LEU A 190 -13.55 -14.51 2.93
C LEU A 190 -14.34 -13.87 1.78
N CYS A 191 -15.49 -14.46 1.41
CA CYS A 191 -16.33 -13.92 0.35
C CYS A 191 -16.91 -12.55 0.72
N GLU A 192 -17.33 -12.35 1.97
CA GLU A 192 -17.78 -11.04 2.45
C GLU A 192 -16.66 -10.01 2.41
N ALA A 193 -15.43 -10.37 2.82
CA ALA A 193 -14.27 -9.48 2.73
C ALA A 193 -13.93 -9.11 1.28
N ILE A 194 -13.98 -10.06 0.36
CA ILE A 194 -13.71 -9.82 -1.07
C ILE A 194 -14.75 -8.87 -1.69
N LYS A 195 -16.03 -9.01 -1.31
CA LYS A 195 -17.12 -8.17 -1.83
C LYS A 195 -17.31 -6.84 -1.09
N ASP A 196 -16.51 -6.57 -0.05
CA ASP A 196 -16.70 -5.40 0.80
C ASP A 196 -16.23 -4.12 0.09
N LYS A 197 -17.20 -3.37 -0.46
CA LYS A 197 -16.97 -2.11 -1.17
C LYS A 197 -16.30 -1.03 -0.32
N TYR A 198 -16.35 -1.11 1.01
CA TYR A 198 -15.68 -0.13 1.88
C TYR A 198 -14.15 -0.29 1.88
N LEU A 199 -13.65 -1.44 1.41
CA LEU A 199 -12.22 -1.68 1.23
C LEU A 199 -11.66 -1.03 -0.03
N ILE A 200 -12.51 -0.58 -0.96
CA ILE A 200 -12.09 0.05 -2.20
C ILE A 200 -11.48 1.43 -1.90
N LYS A 201 -10.25 1.62 -2.39
CA LYS A 201 -9.51 2.90 -2.35
C LYS A 201 -8.92 3.14 -3.73
N GLU A 202 -9.25 4.28 -4.33
CA GLU A 202 -8.72 4.68 -5.64
C GLU A 202 -8.93 3.58 -6.72
N GLY A 203 -10.12 2.96 -6.73
CA GLY A 203 -10.48 1.88 -7.67
C GLY A 203 -9.92 0.50 -7.33
N LYS A 204 -9.19 0.38 -6.21
CA LYS A 204 -8.43 -0.83 -5.87
C LYS A 204 -8.81 -1.44 -4.54
N ILE A 205 -8.69 -2.76 -4.44
CA ILE A 205 -8.68 -3.52 -3.19
C ILE A 205 -7.28 -4.11 -2.98
N THR A 206 -6.78 -4.11 -1.75
CA THR A 206 -5.50 -4.74 -1.43
C THR A 206 -5.69 -6.13 -0.80
N LEU A 207 -4.77 -7.06 -1.03
CA LEU A 207 -4.77 -8.34 -0.31
C LEU A 207 -4.72 -8.11 1.22
N LYS A 208 -3.94 -7.13 1.68
CA LYS A 208 -3.88 -6.76 3.10
C LYS A 208 -5.25 -6.38 3.65
N SER A 209 -6.04 -5.58 2.93
CA SER A 209 -7.38 -5.20 3.38
C SER A 209 -8.35 -6.39 3.45
N ILE A 210 -8.26 -7.34 2.51
CA ILE A 210 -9.07 -8.57 2.55
C ILE A 210 -8.70 -9.40 3.78
N VAL A 211 -7.39 -9.63 4.00
CA VAL A 211 -6.88 -10.37 5.16
C VAL A 211 -7.32 -9.71 6.46
N ASP A 212 -7.16 -8.39 6.60
CA ASP A 212 -7.58 -7.66 7.80
C ASP A 212 -9.07 -7.79 8.06
N ARG A 213 -9.89 -7.76 7.01
CA ARG A 213 -11.34 -7.91 7.13
C ARG A 213 -11.73 -9.32 7.57
N VAL A 214 -11.06 -10.35 7.06
CA VAL A 214 -11.25 -11.75 7.50
C VAL A 214 -10.86 -11.92 8.97
N PHE A 215 -9.67 -11.45 9.36
CA PHE A 215 -9.20 -11.53 10.75
C PHE A 215 -10.15 -10.80 11.71
N PHE A 216 -10.60 -9.59 11.36
CA PHE A 216 -11.54 -8.83 12.17
C PHE A 216 -12.89 -9.56 12.33
N SER A 217 -13.40 -10.15 11.25
CA SER A 217 -14.70 -10.84 11.29
C SER A 217 -14.63 -12.12 12.11
N LEU A 218 -13.54 -12.89 11.99
CA LEU A 218 -13.31 -14.09 12.81
C LEU A 218 -13.00 -13.77 14.28
N ASP A 219 -12.31 -12.67 14.58
CA ASP A 219 -12.13 -12.20 15.96
C ASP A 219 -13.48 -11.83 16.62
N ILE A 220 -14.37 -11.14 15.90
CA ILE A 220 -15.73 -10.88 16.37
C ILE A 220 -16.48 -12.20 16.56
N TRP A 221 -16.39 -13.12 15.61
CA TRP A 221 -17.04 -14.43 15.70
C TRP A 221 -16.59 -15.19 16.95
N ASN A 222 -15.28 -15.33 17.15
CA ASN A 222 -14.70 -16.08 18.27
C ASN A 222 -15.07 -15.48 19.64
N ARG A 223 -15.29 -14.16 19.73
CA ARG A 223 -15.74 -13.52 20.99
C ARG A 223 -17.20 -13.79 21.34
N ASN A 224 -18.00 -14.18 20.34
CA ASN A 224 -19.43 -14.43 20.50
C ASN A 224 -19.78 -15.93 20.47
N ASN A 225 -18.79 -16.82 20.28
CA ASN A 225 -18.99 -18.26 20.14
C ASN A 225 -17.89 -19.02 20.89
N ASP A 226 -18.26 -19.77 21.93
CA ASP A 226 -17.30 -20.50 22.76
C ASP A 226 -16.95 -21.90 22.18
N ASP A 227 -17.86 -22.52 21.44
CA ASP A 227 -17.72 -23.90 20.96
C ASP A 227 -17.17 -24.01 19.52
N ILE A 228 -17.29 -22.93 18.73
CA ILE A 228 -16.93 -22.88 17.31
C ILE A 228 -15.96 -21.72 17.13
N ILE A 229 -14.71 -21.97 17.51
CA ILE A 229 -13.61 -21.01 17.42
C ILE A 229 -12.76 -21.34 16.20
N GLN A 230 -12.49 -20.34 15.38
CA GLN A 230 -11.68 -20.51 14.18
C GLN A 230 -10.68 -19.35 14.04
N ASN A 231 -9.39 -19.66 14.20
CA ASN A 231 -8.28 -18.70 14.10
C ASN A 231 -7.57 -18.84 12.75
N PRO A 232 -7.69 -17.88 11.82
CA PRO A 232 -7.03 -17.97 10.52
C PRO A 232 -5.52 -17.78 10.66
N ILE A 233 -4.75 -18.29 9.69
CA ILE A 233 -3.30 -18.10 9.60
C ILE A 233 -2.98 -17.36 8.30
N PHE A 234 -2.25 -16.25 8.40
CA PHE A 234 -1.73 -15.53 7.24
C PHE A 234 -0.21 -15.51 7.23
N ARG A 235 0.39 -15.97 6.15
CA ARG A 235 1.83 -15.90 5.91
C ARG A 235 2.08 -15.45 4.47
N SER A 236 3.06 -14.57 4.30
CA SER A 236 3.40 -13.98 3.00
C SER A 236 4.90 -13.77 2.88
N ASN A 237 5.44 -14.05 1.69
CA ASN A 237 6.76 -13.57 1.27
C ASN A 237 6.66 -12.58 0.10
N ILE A 238 5.47 -12.05 -0.15
CA ILE A 238 5.25 -10.98 -1.13
C ILE A 238 5.95 -9.72 -0.65
N GLY A 239 6.80 -9.13 -1.49
CA GLY A 239 7.34 -7.79 -1.23
C GLY A 239 6.23 -6.74 -1.26
N GLY A 240 5.83 -6.16 -0.13
CA GLY A 240 4.67 -5.29 -0.07
C GLY A 240 3.32 -6.02 -0.07
N THR A 241 2.39 -5.62 -0.95
CA THR A 241 1.06 -6.24 -1.06
C THR A 241 0.60 -6.38 -2.52
N ILE A 242 -0.53 -7.05 -2.74
CA ILE A 242 -1.17 -7.15 -4.05
C ILE A 242 -2.31 -6.13 -4.13
N PHE A 243 -2.40 -5.44 -5.25
CA PHE A 243 -3.49 -4.54 -5.61
C PHE A 243 -4.34 -5.18 -6.70
N PHE A 244 -5.64 -5.26 -6.48
CA PHE A 244 -6.65 -5.67 -7.46
C PHE A 244 -7.36 -4.43 -7.98
N GLU A 245 -7.37 -4.23 -9.28
CA GLU A 245 -8.15 -3.18 -9.94
C GLU A 245 -9.60 -3.68 -10.05
N VAL A 246 -10.54 -3.04 -9.35
CA VAL A 246 -11.92 -3.52 -9.23
C VAL A 246 -12.94 -2.53 -9.77
N GLU A 247 -12.58 -1.25 -9.84
CA GLU A 247 -13.41 -0.18 -10.40
C GLU A 247 -12.52 0.78 -11.18
N GLU A 248 -13.04 1.36 -12.26
CA GLU A 248 -12.35 2.46 -12.95
C GLU A 248 -12.21 3.65 -12.00
N PHE A 249 -10.99 4.13 -11.83
CA PHE A 249 -10.69 5.31 -11.04
C PHE A 249 -9.94 6.32 -11.88
N GLU A 250 -10.60 7.46 -12.12
CA GLU A 250 -9.96 8.63 -12.70
C GLU A 250 -9.51 9.55 -11.56
N PRO A 251 -8.19 9.67 -11.30
CA PRO A 251 -7.71 10.58 -10.29
C PRO A 251 -8.06 12.02 -10.68
N PHE A 252 -8.41 12.83 -9.68
CA PHE A 252 -8.63 14.25 -9.92
C PHE A 252 -7.30 14.92 -10.32
N ILE A 253 -7.20 15.35 -11.57
CA ILE A 253 -6.04 16.08 -12.06
C ILE A 253 -6.25 17.56 -11.76
N SER A 254 -5.47 18.10 -10.83
CA SER A 254 -5.43 19.56 -10.61
C SER A 254 -4.88 20.22 -11.86
N GLU A 255 -5.61 21.21 -12.38
CA GLU A 255 -5.06 22.13 -13.38
C GLU A 255 -3.83 22.85 -12.79
N ASN A 256 -2.89 23.20 -13.66
CA ASN A 256 -1.76 24.04 -13.32
C ASN A 256 -1.68 25.18 -14.33
N ILE A 257 -1.51 26.41 -13.84
CA ILE A 257 -1.17 27.53 -14.70
C ILE A 257 0.35 27.57 -14.79
N TYR A 258 0.86 27.24 -15.97
CA TYR A 258 2.25 27.47 -16.35
C TYR A 258 2.29 28.60 -17.37
N GLU A 259 3.09 29.63 -17.12
CA GLU A 259 3.23 30.75 -18.04
C GLU A 259 4.67 31.25 -18.02
N GLU A 260 5.30 31.31 -19.19
CA GLU A 260 6.65 31.86 -19.36
C GLU A 260 6.56 33.20 -20.09
N THR A 261 7.14 34.23 -19.48
CA THR A 261 7.25 35.59 -20.04
C THR A 261 8.73 35.99 -20.14
N ASP A 262 9.05 37.16 -20.67
CA ASP A 262 10.42 37.70 -20.65
C ASP A 262 10.89 38.09 -19.24
N LYS A 263 9.96 38.26 -18.28
CA LYS A 263 10.23 38.77 -16.93
C LYS A 263 10.26 37.67 -15.86
N TYR A 264 9.41 36.65 -16.02
CA TYR A 264 9.22 35.60 -15.01
C TYR A 264 8.57 34.35 -15.62
N ILE A 265 8.58 33.26 -14.86
CA ILE A 265 7.86 32.01 -15.14
C ILE A 265 6.92 31.71 -13.96
N ILE A 266 5.61 31.60 -14.21
CA ILE A 266 4.71 30.92 -13.26
C ILE A 266 5.00 29.44 -13.39
N TYR A 267 5.70 28.89 -12.40
CA TYR A 267 6.10 27.49 -12.44
C TYR A 267 4.94 26.59 -11.98
N LYS A 268 4.28 26.97 -10.88
CA LYS A 268 3.17 26.21 -10.32
C LYS A 268 2.18 27.09 -9.57
N VAL A 269 0.88 26.81 -9.71
CA VAL A 269 -0.19 27.38 -8.88
C VAL A 269 -0.87 26.25 -8.09
N GLU A 270 -0.73 26.29 -6.76
CA GLU A 270 -1.20 25.24 -5.85
C GLU A 270 -2.43 25.73 -5.04
N PRO A 271 -3.57 25.02 -5.10
CA PRO A 271 -4.73 25.32 -4.27
C PRO A 271 -4.49 24.87 -2.83
N VAL A 272 -4.42 25.82 -1.90
CA VAL A 272 -4.18 25.58 -0.46
C VAL A 272 -5.36 26.04 0.40
N HIS A 273 -6.56 25.82 -0.11
CA HIS A 273 -7.81 26.26 0.50
C HIS A 273 -8.00 25.66 1.89
N LYS A 274 -8.47 26.47 2.86
CA LYS A 274 -8.70 26.03 4.24
C LYS A 274 -9.93 26.73 4.78
N GLY A 275 -10.77 26.00 5.51
CA GLY A 275 -11.97 26.56 6.14
C GLY A 275 -12.87 27.27 5.13
N THR A 276 -13.11 28.55 5.38
CA THR A 276 -13.97 29.43 4.58
C THR A 276 -13.22 30.30 3.58
N GLU A 277 -11.92 30.04 3.37
CA GLU A 277 -11.09 30.86 2.50
C GLU A 277 -10.57 30.05 1.30
N LYS A 278 -10.78 30.58 0.09
CA LYS A 278 -10.14 30.14 -1.15
C LYS A 278 -8.74 30.75 -1.21
N ARG A 279 -7.72 29.91 -1.24
CA ARG A 279 -6.31 30.31 -1.13
C ARG A 279 -5.42 29.70 -2.20
N TYR A 280 -4.48 30.46 -2.73
CA TYR A 280 -3.47 29.98 -3.68
C TYR A 280 -2.05 30.23 -3.18
N CYS A 281 -1.18 29.24 -3.43
CA CYS A 281 0.27 29.36 -3.30
C CYS A 281 0.87 29.27 -4.71
N ILE A 282 1.62 30.27 -5.13
CA ILE A 282 2.21 30.32 -6.46
C ILE A 282 3.72 30.29 -6.32
N ARG A 283 4.37 29.45 -7.13
CA ARG A 283 5.83 29.36 -7.25
C ARG A 283 6.24 30.02 -8.56
N VAL A 284 7.13 31.02 -8.48
CA VAL A 284 7.53 31.86 -9.61
C VAL A 284 9.05 31.89 -9.73
N ILE A 285 9.56 31.73 -10.95
CA ILE A 285 10.98 31.94 -11.28
C ILE A 285 11.13 33.33 -11.87
N LEU A 286 11.99 34.17 -11.30
CA LEU A 286 12.32 35.49 -11.83
C LEU A 286 13.39 35.40 -12.92
N LYS A 287 13.16 36.05 -14.06
CA LYS A 287 14.17 36.17 -15.12
C LYS A 287 15.03 37.40 -14.86
N GLY A 288 16.14 37.19 -14.16
CA GLY A 288 17.14 38.22 -13.83
C GLY A 288 16.89 38.95 -12.51
N MET A 289 17.88 39.74 -12.10
CA MET A 289 17.80 40.53 -10.88
C MET A 289 16.81 41.69 -11.05
N ASN A 290 15.77 41.68 -10.23
CA ASN A 290 14.72 42.70 -10.21
C ASN A 290 14.75 43.44 -8.87
N SER A 291 14.44 44.75 -8.89
CA SER A 291 14.20 45.49 -7.65
C SER A 291 12.87 45.07 -7.03
N PHE A 292 12.67 45.30 -5.73
CA PHE A 292 11.42 44.90 -5.08
C PHE A 292 10.19 45.60 -5.67
N GLU A 293 10.34 46.83 -6.19
CA GLU A 293 9.28 47.53 -6.92
C GLU A 293 8.85 46.73 -8.17
N LYS A 294 9.81 46.27 -8.97
CA LYS A 294 9.54 45.41 -10.15
C LYS A 294 8.94 44.07 -9.76
N ILE A 295 9.40 43.46 -8.67
CA ILE A 295 8.81 42.22 -8.14
C ILE A 295 7.35 42.48 -7.72
N GLY A 296 7.05 43.65 -7.17
CA GLY A 296 5.69 44.07 -6.79
C GLY A 296 4.76 44.26 -7.99
N GLU A 297 5.28 44.83 -9.08
CA GLU A 297 4.57 44.89 -10.36
C GLU A 297 4.24 43.48 -10.89
N ILE A 298 5.23 42.58 -10.89
CA ILE A 298 5.05 41.17 -11.30
C ILE A 298 4.04 40.48 -10.39
N ALA A 299 4.14 40.65 -9.07
CA ALA A 299 3.22 40.07 -8.11
C ALA A 299 1.78 40.54 -8.36
N SER A 300 1.60 41.83 -8.66
CA SER A 300 0.30 42.41 -9.01
C SER A 300 -0.28 41.79 -10.29
N GLU A 301 0.55 41.65 -11.33
CA GLU A 301 0.18 41.02 -12.60
C GLU A 301 -0.27 39.57 -12.38
N ILE A 302 0.54 38.76 -11.69
CA ILE A 302 0.24 37.35 -11.40
C ILE A 302 -1.02 37.22 -10.55
N LYS A 303 -1.16 38.05 -9.52
CA LYS A 303 -2.34 38.07 -8.65
C LYS A 303 -3.61 38.29 -9.45
N GLU A 304 -3.66 39.29 -10.36
CA GLU A 304 -4.85 39.50 -11.20
C GLU A 304 -5.14 38.29 -12.12
N LYS A 305 -4.10 37.62 -12.64
CA LYS A 305 -4.26 36.40 -13.45
C LYS A 305 -4.86 35.22 -12.65
N VAL A 306 -4.37 34.99 -11.43
CA VAL A 306 -4.74 33.80 -10.63
C VAL A 306 -5.92 34.01 -9.69
N LYS A 307 -6.35 35.26 -9.46
CA LYS A 307 -7.45 35.59 -8.52
C LYS A 307 -8.76 34.88 -8.86
N SER A 308 -9.06 34.69 -10.14
CA SER A 308 -10.23 33.95 -10.62
C SER A 308 -9.88 32.57 -11.19
N ALA A 309 -8.72 32.01 -10.83
CA ALA A 309 -8.33 30.69 -11.30
C ALA A 309 -9.30 29.61 -10.81
N GLU A 310 -9.53 28.61 -11.65
CA GLU A 310 -10.39 27.46 -11.39
C GLU A 310 -9.54 26.21 -11.11
N ILE A 311 -8.54 26.36 -10.24
CA ILE A 311 -7.63 25.30 -9.84
C ILE A 311 -8.06 24.75 -8.47
N TYR A 312 -8.09 23.42 -8.35
CA TYR A 312 -8.61 22.69 -7.18
C TYR A 312 -7.76 21.49 -6.81
N SER A 313 -7.79 21.09 -5.55
CA SER A 313 -7.04 19.92 -5.07
C SER A 313 -7.81 18.60 -5.22
N ASN A 314 -9.14 18.66 -5.36
CA ASN A 314 -10.03 17.51 -5.52
C ASN A 314 -11.45 17.97 -5.90
N GLU A 315 -12.33 17.01 -6.20
CA GLU A 315 -13.74 17.24 -6.54
C GLU A 315 -14.54 18.01 -5.48
N PHE A 316 -14.30 17.75 -4.19
CA PHE A 316 -14.97 18.48 -3.10
C PHE A 316 -14.56 19.96 -3.09
N SER A 317 -13.27 20.21 -3.28
CA SER A 317 -12.70 21.54 -3.39
C SER A 317 -13.30 22.28 -4.59
N LYS A 318 -13.36 21.64 -5.77
CA LYS A 318 -14.00 22.18 -6.98
C LYS A 318 -15.45 22.58 -6.71
N LYS A 319 -16.29 21.66 -6.23
CA LYS A 319 -17.70 21.94 -5.91
C LYS A 319 -17.89 23.12 -4.95
N ARG A 320 -17.00 23.29 -3.99
CA ARG A 320 -17.08 24.36 -2.98
C ARG A 320 -16.65 25.73 -3.53
N TRP A 321 -15.66 25.76 -4.41
CA TRP A 321 -14.89 26.95 -4.75
C TRP A 321 -15.02 27.41 -6.21
N SER A 322 -15.73 26.66 -7.05
CA SER A 322 -16.06 27.06 -8.41
C SER A 322 -16.70 28.44 -8.48
N ASN A 323 -16.20 29.26 -9.43
CA ASN A 323 -16.66 30.62 -9.71
C ASN A 323 -16.52 31.59 -8.54
N LYS A 324 -15.71 31.27 -7.52
CA LYS A 324 -15.39 32.18 -6.42
C LYS A 324 -13.98 32.73 -6.59
N PRO A 325 -13.74 34.02 -6.33
CA PRO A 325 -12.39 34.57 -6.33
C PRO A 325 -11.60 34.04 -5.13
N ALA A 326 -10.27 34.07 -5.25
CA ALA A 326 -9.37 33.82 -4.14
C ALA A 326 -9.51 34.92 -3.07
N ASN A 327 -9.46 34.52 -1.80
CA ASN A 327 -9.38 35.43 -0.65
C ASN A 327 -7.94 35.73 -0.26
N ILE A 328 -7.02 34.78 -0.49
CA ILE A 328 -5.62 34.87 -0.08
C ILE A 328 -4.72 34.31 -1.18
N ILE A 329 -3.66 35.04 -1.52
CA ILE A 329 -2.69 34.66 -2.53
C ILE A 329 -1.28 34.87 -1.97
N TRP A 330 -0.48 33.80 -1.98
CA TRP A 330 0.96 33.88 -1.73
C TRP A 330 1.72 33.64 -3.03
N ILE A 331 2.70 34.49 -3.33
CA ILE A 331 3.56 34.33 -4.50
C ILE A 331 5.00 34.24 -4.01
N TYR A 332 5.61 33.07 -4.15
CA TYR A 332 6.97 32.77 -3.75
C TYR A 332 7.91 32.89 -4.96
N PHE A 333 8.94 33.72 -4.83
CA PHE A 333 9.86 34.04 -5.92
C PHE A 333 11.22 33.37 -5.72
N GLY A 334 11.60 32.49 -6.65
CA GLY A 334 12.94 31.93 -6.82
C GLY A 334 13.65 32.53 -8.04
N MET A 335 14.94 32.27 -8.19
CA MET A 335 15.75 32.76 -9.32
C MET A 335 15.98 31.71 -10.40
N ASP A 336 15.82 30.43 -10.06
CA ASP A 336 15.97 29.29 -10.96
C ASP A 336 15.07 28.12 -10.51
N GLU A 337 15.06 27.04 -11.29
CA GLU A 337 14.27 25.84 -11.01
C GLU A 337 14.70 25.14 -9.71
N SER A 338 16.00 25.20 -9.37
CA SER A 338 16.53 24.61 -8.14
C SER A 338 15.93 25.26 -6.90
N ASP A 339 15.74 26.58 -6.91
CA ASP A 339 15.02 27.30 -5.84
C ASP A 339 13.58 26.81 -5.69
N ILE A 340 12.91 26.46 -6.80
CA ILE A 340 11.53 25.96 -6.79
C ILE A 340 11.45 24.54 -6.23
N ILE A 341 12.35 23.67 -6.66
CA ILE A 341 12.43 22.26 -6.24
C ILE A 341 12.76 22.17 -4.75
N ASN A 342 13.80 22.86 -4.32
CA ASN A 342 14.26 22.88 -2.93
C ASN A 342 13.42 23.80 -2.01
N SER A 343 12.43 24.51 -2.57
CA SER A 343 11.59 25.47 -1.86
C SER A 343 12.39 26.57 -1.12
N ASN A 344 13.50 27.01 -1.72
CA ASN A 344 14.37 28.07 -1.22
C ASN A 344 14.11 29.37 -2.00
N PHE A 345 13.23 30.23 -1.48
CA PHE A 345 12.79 31.43 -2.18
C PHE A 345 13.54 32.68 -1.71
N LEU A 346 13.72 33.66 -2.60
CA LEU A 346 14.30 34.97 -2.29
C LEU A 346 13.35 35.78 -1.38
N CYS A 347 12.07 35.77 -1.73
CA CYS A 347 11.01 36.42 -0.98
C CYS A 347 9.66 35.82 -1.37
N HIS A 348 8.62 36.21 -0.65
CA HIS A 348 7.26 36.04 -1.13
C HIS A 348 6.41 37.27 -0.87
N THR A 349 5.38 37.45 -1.69
CA THR A 349 4.35 38.46 -1.47
C THR A 349 3.08 37.82 -0.95
N THR A 350 2.36 38.55 -0.10
CA THR A 350 1.03 38.14 0.38
C THR A 350 0.00 39.16 -0.07
N TRP A 351 -1.08 38.69 -0.69
CA TRP A 351 -2.27 39.49 -0.95
C TRP A 351 -3.46 38.84 -0.24
N VAL A 352 -4.29 39.67 0.38
CA VAL A 352 -5.57 39.27 0.95
C VAL A 352 -6.68 40.21 0.49
N ASP A 353 -7.88 39.68 0.32
CA ASP A 353 -9.06 40.48 -0.02
C ASP A 353 -9.56 41.32 1.18
N GLU A 354 -10.57 42.15 0.95
CA GLU A 354 -11.14 43.05 1.97
C GLU A 354 -11.84 42.33 3.13
N SER A 355 -12.17 41.06 2.99
CA SER A 355 -12.80 40.27 4.05
C SER A 355 -11.80 39.73 5.07
N GLN A 356 -10.51 39.84 4.79
CA GLN A 356 -9.44 39.29 5.64
C GLN A 356 -8.82 40.36 6.55
N ASP A 357 -8.32 39.93 7.71
CA ASP A 357 -7.56 40.77 8.63
C ASP A 357 -6.13 41.03 8.11
N LYS A 358 -5.93 42.19 7.48
CA LYS A 358 -4.62 42.58 6.91
C LYS A 358 -3.52 42.68 7.97
N ASP A 359 -3.83 43.16 9.17
CA ASP A 359 -2.83 43.33 10.23
C ASP A 359 -2.31 41.98 10.70
N TRP A 360 -3.23 41.00 10.82
CA TRP A 360 -2.88 39.61 11.13
C TRP A 360 -2.00 38.97 10.04
N TRP A 361 -2.29 39.19 8.76
CA TRP A 361 -1.58 38.53 7.67
C TRP A 361 -0.24 39.18 7.33
N TYR A 362 -0.12 40.50 7.45
CA TYR A 362 1.08 41.21 6.99
C TYR A 362 2.16 41.34 8.08
N LYS A 363 1.82 41.45 9.37
CA LYS A 363 2.81 41.46 10.48
C LYS A 363 4.09 42.28 10.19
N ILE A 364 3.90 43.52 9.78
CA ILE A 364 4.97 44.40 9.29
C ILE A 364 6.00 44.68 10.39
N ASN A 365 7.29 44.56 10.05
CA ASN A 365 8.40 44.89 10.94
C ASN A 365 9.44 45.81 10.32
N ASN A 366 9.22 46.26 9.07
CA ASN A 366 10.07 47.16 8.29
C ASN A 366 11.53 46.70 8.11
N LYS A 367 11.82 45.43 8.38
CA LYS A 367 13.14 44.82 8.15
C LYS A 367 13.03 43.79 7.03
N ASN A 368 12.30 42.72 7.30
CA ASN A 368 12.06 41.64 6.34
C ASN A 368 10.60 41.60 5.88
N ASN A 369 9.68 42.17 6.66
CA ASN A 369 8.26 42.29 6.31
C ASN A 369 7.90 43.77 6.14
N PHE A 370 7.54 44.17 4.93
CA PHE A 370 7.27 45.57 4.57
C PHE A 370 6.25 45.66 3.42
N ILE A 371 5.77 46.87 3.14
CA ILE A 371 4.87 47.14 2.01
C ILE A 371 5.56 48.08 1.03
N ILE A 372 5.48 47.75 -0.26
CA ILE A 372 5.83 48.64 -1.38
C ILE A 372 4.63 48.65 -2.32
N ASP A 373 4.10 49.83 -2.67
CA ASP A 373 2.98 50.01 -3.59
C ASP A 373 1.78 49.08 -3.28
N ASP A 374 1.35 49.06 -2.02
CA ASP A 374 0.27 48.20 -1.48
C ASP A 374 0.53 46.67 -1.53
N ILE A 375 1.73 46.25 -1.94
CA ILE A 375 2.15 44.85 -1.93
C ILE A 375 2.94 44.54 -0.67
N HIS A 376 2.45 43.58 0.11
CA HIS A 376 3.15 43.06 1.27
C HIS A 376 4.22 42.06 0.86
N PHE A 377 5.46 42.34 1.25
CA PHE A 377 6.64 41.49 1.04
C PHE A 377 7.11 40.85 2.33
N ASN A 378 7.59 39.62 2.22
CA ASN A 378 8.40 38.95 3.21
C ASN A 378 9.69 38.43 2.54
N VAL A 379 10.80 39.09 2.85
CA VAL A 379 12.14 38.77 2.32
C VAL A 379 12.81 37.70 3.19
N HIS A 380 13.31 36.66 2.54
CA HIS A 380 13.95 35.53 3.21
C HIS A 380 15.44 35.83 3.37
N SER A 381 15.82 36.38 4.52
CA SER A 381 17.21 36.80 4.78
C SER A 381 18.24 35.66 4.76
N TYR A 382 17.79 34.41 4.79
CA TYR A 382 18.62 33.21 4.72
C TYR A 382 18.81 32.67 3.28
N TYR A 383 18.20 33.29 2.27
CA TYR A 383 18.16 32.76 0.90
C TYR A 383 19.56 32.47 0.32
N ASP A 384 20.47 33.44 0.38
CA ASP A 384 21.82 33.29 -0.19
C ASP A 384 22.66 32.24 0.57
N GLU A 385 22.48 32.16 1.89
CA GLU A 385 23.14 31.17 2.74
C GLU A 385 22.66 29.76 2.41
N LEU A 386 21.34 29.55 2.31
CA LEU A 386 20.77 28.26 1.92
C LEU A 386 21.11 27.88 0.48
N LYS A 387 21.11 28.83 -0.46
CA LYS A 387 21.50 28.56 -1.86
C LYS A 387 22.95 28.10 -1.96
N SER A 388 23.84 28.77 -1.23
CA SER A 388 25.25 28.39 -1.15
C SER A 388 25.43 27.04 -0.45
N PHE A 389 24.68 26.80 0.64
CA PHE A 389 24.70 25.54 1.37
C PHE A 389 24.23 24.38 0.48
N THR A 390 23.09 24.51 -0.21
CA THR A 390 22.58 23.48 -1.11
C THR A 390 23.62 23.15 -2.17
N LYS A 391 24.11 24.15 -2.90
CA LYS A 391 25.13 23.97 -3.94
C LYS A 391 26.39 23.26 -3.44
N ASN A 392 26.86 23.56 -2.22
CA ASN A 392 28.07 22.98 -1.65
C ASN A 392 27.87 21.57 -1.08
N ASN A 393 26.63 21.17 -0.80
CA ASN A 393 26.29 19.88 -0.18
C ASN A 393 25.49 18.95 -1.10
N THR A 394 25.15 19.38 -2.33
CA THR A 394 24.57 18.51 -3.36
C THR A 394 25.55 17.43 -3.77
N SER A 395 25.11 16.18 -3.72
CA SER A 395 25.89 15.03 -4.18
C SER A 395 25.71 14.79 -5.68
N SER A 396 26.68 14.13 -6.31
CA SER A 396 26.50 13.62 -7.67
C SER A 396 25.35 12.61 -7.72
N LYS A 397 24.54 12.68 -8.77
CA LYS A 397 23.39 11.79 -9.02
C LYS A 397 23.76 10.31 -8.88
N GLU A 398 24.80 9.86 -9.58
CA GLU A 398 25.17 8.44 -9.65
C GLU A 398 25.55 7.86 -8.29
N VAL A 399 26.34 8.62 -7.50
CA VAL A 399 26.75 8.20 -6.16
C VAL A 399 25.54 8.14 -5.22
N LEU A 400 24.63 9.11 -5.30
CA LEU A 400 23.47 9.15 -4.42
C LEU A 400 22.47 8.04 -4.75
N GLU A 401 22.22 7.78 -6.03
CA GLU A 401 21.35 6.68 -6.48
C GLU A 401 21.81 5.33 -5.95
N ILE A 402 23.12 5.03 -6.05
CA ILE A 402 23.68 3.77 -5.55
C ILE A 402 23.45 3.65 -4.04
N LYS A 403 23.79 4.69 -3.26
CA LYS A 403 23.62 4.67 -1.80
C LYS A 403 22.15 4.53 -1.39
N LEU A 404 21.25 5.26 -2.03
CA LEU A 404 19.82 5.18 -1.72
C LEU A 404 19.26 3.80 -2.04
N LYS A 405 19.67 3.16 -3.15
CA LYS A 405 19.27 1.78 -3.48
C LYS A 405 19.81 0.76 -2.47
N GLU A 406 21.05 0.90 -2.02
CA GLU A 406 21.64 0.04 -0.99
C GLU A 406 20.88 0.12 0.35
N ILE A 407 20.61 1.34 0.83
CA ILE A 407 19.85 1.59 2.05
C ILE A 407 18.44 1.03 1.90
N MET A 408 17.77 1.32 0.78
CA MET A 408 16.43 0.83 0.50
C MET A 408 16.36 -0.68 0.55
N ARG A 409 17.33 -1.38 -0.04
CA ARG A 409 17.41 -2.84 0.01
C ARG A 409 17.43 -3.35 1.44
N ASN A 410 18.34 -2.83 2.26
CA ASN A 410 18.49 -3.29 3.64
C ASN A 410 17.21 -2.97 4.45
N MET A 411 16.70 -1.75 4.32
CA MET A 411 15.50 -1.30 5.02
C MET A 411 14.25 -2.12 4.67
N VAL A 412 14.02 -2.41 3.38
CA VAL A 412 12.89 -3.22 2.90
C VAL A 412 12.99 -4.66 3.42
N ILE A 413 14.19 -5.27 3.40
CA ILE A 413 14.40 -6.61 3.96
C ILE A 413 14.06 -6.64 5.46
N CYS A 414 14.51 -5.63 6.23
CA CYS A 414 14.17 -5.52 7.64
C CYS A 414 12.66 -5.32 7.85
N ALA A 415 12.03 -4.46 7.06
CA ALA A 415 10.59 -4.19 7.14
C ALA A 415 9.76 -5.46 6.92
N GLU A 416 10.07 -6.26 5.88
CA GLU A 416 9.36 -7.52 5.61
C GLU A 416 9.59 -8.55 6.72
N LYS A 417 10.79 -8.62 7.31
CA LYS A 417 11.02 -9.47 8.50
C LYS A 417 10.19 -9.01 9.70
N VAL A 418 10.11 -7.71 9.95
CA VAL A 418 9.25 -7.15 11.02
C VAL A 418 7.79 -7.53 10.77
N ILE A 419 7.29 -7.33 9.54
CA ILE A 419 5.93 -7.67 9.14
C ILE A 419 5.66 -9.16 9.29
N ALA A 420 6.58 -10.02 8.89
CA ALA A 420 6.47 -11.47 9.06
C ALA A 420 6.31 -11.86 10.54
N ASN A 421 7.17 -11.34 11.42
CA ASN A 421 7.06 -11.60 12.86
C ASN A 421 5.76 -11.04 13.45
N TYR A 422 5.35 -9.85 13.02
CA TYR A 422 4.07 -9.27 13.45
C TYR A 422 2.86 -10.09 12.97
N ASN A 423 2.92 -10.67 11.77
CA ASN A 423 1.90 -11.61 11.30
C ASN A 423 1.88 -12.89 12.14
N GLU A 424 3.02 -13.44 12.57
CA GLU A 424 3.03 -14.59 13.50
C GLU A 424 2.40 -14.24 14.85
N TYR A 425 2.58 -13.02 15.34
CA TYR A 425 1.88 -12.54 16.53
C TYR A 425 0.37 -12.43 16.29
N ARG A 426 -0.07 -11.92 15.13
CA ARG A 426 -1.49 -11.90 14.73
C ARG A 426 -2.08 -13.30 14.58
N ASN A 427 -1.28 -14.25 14.09
CA ASN A 427 -1.61 -15.67 13.97
C ASN A 427 -1.69 -16.37 15.34
N GLN A 428 -1.31 -15.70 16.43
CA GLN A 428 -1.22 -16.24 17.79
C GLN A 428 -0.20 -17.39 17.91
N GLU A 429 0.78 -17.45 17.01
CA GLU A 429 1.84 -18.47 17.00
C GLU A 429 3.05 -18.04 17.86
N ILE A 430 3.18 -16.73 18.11
CA ILE A 430 4.15 -16.18 19.06
C ILE A 430 3.45 -15.24 20.05
N SER A 431 4.00 -15.14 21.25
CA SER A 431 3.58 -14.17 22.27
C SER A 431 4.02 -12.74 21.92
N GLU A 432 3.44 -11.76 22.60
CA GLU A 432 3.86 -10.36 22.45
C GLU A 432 5.31 -10.16 22.90
N ASP A 433 5.75 -10.87 23.94
CA ASP A 433 7.13 -10.80 24.44
C ASP A 433 8.13 -11.36 23.42
N GLU A 434 7.81 -12.49 22.78
CA GLU A 434 8.63 -13.03 21.67
C GLU A 434 8.69 -12.06 20.49
N LEU A 435 7.60 -11.35 20.20
CA LEU A 435 7.59 -10.30 19.16
C LEU A 435 8.55 -9.15 19.53
N PHE A 436 8.58 -8.72 20.80
CA PHE A 436 9.55 -7.72 21.27
C PHE A 436 11.00 -8.19 21.12
N GLU A 437 11.31 -9.46 21.41
CA GLU A 437 12.65 -10.02 21.20
C GLU A 437 13.03 -9.98 19.71
N LYS A 438 12.15 -10.52 18.86
CA LYS A 438 12.39 -10.68 17.41
C LYS A 438 12.51 -9.35 16.68
N ILE A 439 11.68 -8.36 17.01
CA ILE A 439 11.81 -7.01 16.45
C ILE A 439 13.04 -6.32 17.04
N GLY A 440 13.35 -6.51 18.33
CA GLY A 440 14.55 -5.98 18.97
C GLY A 440 15.86 -6.36 18.28
N GLU A 441 15.95 -7.57 17.70
CA GLU A 441 17.11 -8.02 16.91
C GLU A 441 17.28 -7.25 15.59
N LEU A 442 16.21 -6.68 15.04
CA LEU A 442 16.20 -5.97 13.75
C LEU A 442 16.39 -4.45 13.90
N ILE A 443 16.06 -3.88 15.08
CA ILE A 443 16.12 -2.44 15.34
C ILE A 443 17.50 -1.84 15.03
N PRO A 444 18.64 -2.42 15.48
CA PRO A 444 19.95 -1.82 15.23
C PRO A 444 20.28 -1.64 13.74
N GLU A 445 19.89 -2.60 12.90
CA GLU A 445 20.10 -2.53 11.44
C GLU A 445 19.20 -1.48 10.79
N ILE A 446 17.93 -1.36 11.25
CA ILE A 446 17.00 -0.32 10.78
C ILE A 446 17.51 1.07 11.16
N ASP A 447 17.92 1.25 12.42
CA ASP A 447 18.43 2.52 12.94
C ASP A 447 19.70 2.93 12.19
N GLU A 448 20.67 2.03 12.02
CA GLU A 448 21.91 2.30 11.29
C GLU A 448 21.62 2.79 9.86
N ASN A 449 20.78 2.06 9.10
CA ASN A 449 20.46 2.44 7.73
C ASN A 449 19.66 3.76 7.67
N TYR A 450 18.73 3.99 8.60
CA TYR A 450 18.00 5.26 8.69
C TYR A 450 18.95 6.43 8.98
N PHE A 451 19.85 6.30 9.95
CA PHE A 451 20.82 7.36 10.27
C PHE A 451 21.86 7.59 9.17
N ILE A 452 22.26 6.55 8.42
CA ILE A 452 23.06 6.74 7.20
C ILE A 452 22.27 7.55 6.18
N SER A 453 20.98 7.26 5.99
CA SER A 453 20.14 7.92 4.98
C SER A 453 19.99 9.42 5.19
N ILE A 454 19.90 9.89 6.44
CA ILE A 454 19.77 11.32 6.75
C ILE A 454 21.11 12.08 6.67
N ASN A 455 22.23 11.37 6.60
CA ASN A 455 23.58 11.93 6.49
C ASN A 455 24.11 11.91 5.03
N LEU A 456 23.25 11.58 4.07
CA LEU A 456 23.57 11.72 2.65
C LEU A 456 23.58 13.19 2.23
N GLY A 457 24.35 13.52 1.18
CA GLY A 457 24.30 14.86 0.61
C GLY A 457 22.96 15.13 -0.09
N ILE A 458 22.70 16.41 -0.37
CA ILE A 458 21.44 16.85 -0.96
C ILE A 458 21.28 16.23 -2.36
N ALA A 459 20.08 15.78 -2.68
CA ALA A 459 19.78 15.23 -4.00
C ALA A 459 19.83 16.34 -5.05
N PRO A 460 20.49 16.11 -6.21
CA PRO A 460 20.40 17.03 -7.32
C PRO A 460 18.97 17.01 -7.89
N ASP A 461 18.62 18.10 -8.57
CA ASP A 461 17.25 18.39 -9.00
C ASP A 461 16.63 17.25 -9.82
N GLU A 462 17.41 16.52 -10.63
CA GLU A 462 16.91 15.45 -11.50
C GLU A 462 16.39 14.22 -10.74
N ILE A 463 16.85 14.00 -9.50
CA ILE A 463 16.43 12.86 -8.67
C ILE A 463 15.82 13.29 -7.33
N HIS A 464 15.59 14.59 -7.14
CA HIS A 464 15.07 15.15 -5.90
C HIS A 464 13.78 14.44 -5.45
N ASP A 465 12.81 14.29 -6.35
CA ASP A 465 11.52 13.67 -6.05
C ASP A 465 11.66 12.19 -5.69
N TRP A 466 12.47 11.42 -6.43
CA TRP A 466 12.74 10.01 -6.13
C TRP A 466 13.45 9.87 -4.78
N ALA A 467 14.50 10.66 -4.51
CA ALA A 467 15.21 10.66 -3.24
C ALA A 467 14.30 11.02 -2.06
N GLN A 468 13.38 11.97 -2.24
CA GLN A 468 12.38 12.30 -1.23
C GLN A 468 11.42 11.14 -0.96
N LYS A 469 10.99 10.40 -1.99
CA LYS A 469 10.16 9.20 -1.79
C LYS A 469 10.93 8.07 -1.10
N CYS A 470 12.22 7.89 -1.39
CA CYS A 470 13.10 6.99 -0.65
C CYS A 470 13.15 7.36 0.84
N SER A 471 13.38 8.64 1.14
CA SER A 471 13.41 9.14 2.53
C SER A 471 12.08 8.91 3.26
N ASN A 472 10.94 9.10 2.58
CA ASN A 472 9.62 8.81 3.14
C ASN A 472 9.49 7.32 3.49
N LEU A 473 9.86 6.42 2.58
CA LEU A 473 9.84 4.98 2.83
C LEU A 473 10.72 4.61 4.02
N PHE A 474 11.95 5.15 4.10
CA PHE A 474 12.88 4.86 5.18
C PHE A 474 12.35 5.34 6.53
N SER A 475 11.73 6.52 6.55
CA SER A 475 11.07 7.06 7.74
C SER A 475 9.91 6.16 8.20
N THR A 476 9.08 5.71 7.25
CA THR A 476 7.98 4.78 7.54
C THR A 476 8.47 3.44 8.09
N ILE A 477 9.59 2.91 7.58
CA ILE A 477 10.19 1.67 8.09
C ILE A 477 10.80 1.90 9.48
N HIS A 478 11.47 3.04 9.69
CA HIS A 478 11.99 3.41 10.99
C HIS A 478 10.87 3.57 12.03
N ASP A 479 9.66 4.00 11.65
CA ASP A 479 8.51 4.05 12.57
C ASP A 479 8.22 2.67 13.22
N PHE A 480 8.54 1.55 12.56
CA PHE A 480 8.34 0.21 13.11
C PHE A 480 9.11 -0.01 14.42
N THR A 481 10.25 0.67 14.60
CA THR A 481 11.10 0.54 15.79
C THR A 481 10.48 1.16 17.04
N PHE A 482 9.40 1.94 16.91
CA PHE A 482 8.77 2.60 18.06
C PHE A 482 7.67 1.79 18.74
N PHE A 483 7.09 0.79 18.07
CA PHE A 483 5.88 0.13 18.56
C PHE A 483 6.18 -1.13 19.38
N TYR A 484 7.04 -2.01 18.88
CA TYR A 484 7.42 -3.25 19.54
C TYR A 484 8.91 -3.24 19.94
N ASN A 485 9.32 -2.16 20.59
CA ASN A 485 10.61 -2.00 21.23
C ASN A 485 10.44 -2.03 22.75
N LYS A 486 11.26 -2.84 23.43
CA LYS A 486 11.22 -3.02 24.89
C LYS A 486 11.36 -1.70 25.66
N GLU A 487 12.12 -0.75 25.13
CA GLU A 487 12.30 0.58 25.73
C GLU A 487 10.96 1.32 25.88
N TYR A 488 10.04 1.14 24.92
CA TYR A 488 8.76 1.84 24.87
C TYR A 488 7.58 0.99 25.33
N LYS A 489 7.82 -0.25 25.77
CA LYS A 489 6.77 -1.22 26.14
C LYS A 489 5.79 -0.65 27.18
N GLU A 490 6.30 0.00 28.23
CA GLU A 490 5.48 0.56 29.32
C GLU A 490 4.77 1.87 28.96
N HIS A 491 5.18 2.54 27.88
CA HIS A 491 4.64 3.84 27.47
C HIS A 491 3.41 3.75 26.56
N ARG A 492 3.07 2.55 26.07
CA ARG A 492 1.97 2.31 25.13
C ARG A 492 1.08 1.18 25.64
N SER A 493 -0.21 1.27 25.35
CA SER A 493 -1.10 0.11 25.54
C SER A 493 -0.92 -0.88 24.39
N VAL A 494 -1.27 -2.16 24.63
CA VAL A 494 -1.29 -3.21 23.57
C VAL A 494 -2.10 -2.76 22.36
N LYS A 495 -3.28 -2.17 22.60
CA LYS A 495 -4.13 -1.63 21.54
C LYS A 495 -3.42 -0.54 20.74
N ASN A 496 -2.79 0.42 21.40
CA ASN A 496 -2.06 1.49 20.72
C ASN A 496 -0.91 0.94 19.86
N ARG A 497 -0.14 -0.03 20.37
CA ARG A 497 0.94 -0.66 19.59
C ARG A 497 0.41 -1.33 18.31
N LYS A 498 -0.66 -2.11 18.43
CA LYS A 498 -1.34 -2.75 17.29
C LYS A 498 -1.82 -1.70 16.28
N ASP A 499 -2.61 -0.72 16.74
CA ASP A 499 -3.18 0.30 15.87
C ASP A 499 -2.08 1.08 15.11
N CYS A 500 -1.01 1.48 15.80
CA CYS A 500 0.11 2.17 15.17
C CYS A 500 0.89 1.28 14.19
N MET A 501 1.16 0.03 14.54
CA MET A 501 1.85 -0.91 13.66
C MET A 501 1.04 -1.17 12.38
N GLU A 502 -0.27 -1.38 12.49
CA GLU A 502 -1.15 -1.57 11.33
C GLU A 502 -1.18 -0.34 10.41
N ILE A 503 -1.18 0.87 10.97
CA ILE A 503 -1.11 2.12 10.21
C ILE A 503 0.24 2.22 9.48
N ALA A 504 1.34 1.93 10.17
CA ALA A 504 2.68 2.00 9.60
C ALA A 504 2.88 0.97 8.47
N ILE A 505 2.41 -0.26 8.63
CA ILE A 505 2.45 -1.30 7.58
C ILE A 505 1.66 -0.87 6.34
N LYS A 506 0.48 -0.27 6.51
CA LYS A 506 -0.31 0.26 5.39
C LYS A 506 0.42 1.40 4.68
N ARG A 507 1.07 2.29 5.44
CA ARG A 507 1.90 3.36 4.87
C ARG A 507 3.10 2.80 4.11
N TYR A 508 3.76 1.78 4.65
CA TYR A 508 4.89 1.10 3.99
C TYR A 508 4.49 0.53 2.63
N TYR A 509 3.35 -0.18 2.55
CA TYR A 509 2.83 -0.67 1.27
C TYR A 509 2.50 0.45 0.29
N SER A 510 1.97 1.58 0.77
CA SER A 510 1.72 2.75 -0.07
C SER A 510 3.01 3.39 -0.58
N ASP A 511 4.01 3.58 0.28
CA ASP A 511 5.28 4.19 -0.07
C ASP A 511 6.05 3.31 -1.09
N LEU A 512 6.03 1.99 -0.92
CA LEU A 512 6.57 1.04 -1.90
C LEU A 512 5.88 1.14 -3.27
N ASN A 513 4.54 1.19 -3.30
CA ASN A 513 3.79 1.29 -4.55
C ASN A 513 4.06 2.61 -5.29
N ILE A 514 4.21 3.72 -4.55
CA ILE A 514 4.60 5.01 -5.10
C ILE A 514 5.99 4.93 -5.74
N LEU A 515 6.98 4.36 -5.04
CA LEU A 515 8.34 4.20 -5.55
C LEU A 515 8.40 3.28 -6.78
N SER A 516 7.74 2.12 -6.71
CA SER A 516 7.59 1.17 -7.84
C SER A 516 6.98 1.83 -9.08
N SER A 517 5.99 2.72 -8.89
CA SER A 517 5.38 3.47 -9.99
C SER A 517 6.32 4.53 -10.56
N LEU A 518 7.09 5.22 -9.72
CA LEU A 518 8.10 6.18 -10.18
C LEU A 518 9.21 5.50 -10.97
N GLU A 519 9.73 4.37 -10.50
CA GLU A 519 10.82 3.64 -11.17
C GLU A 519 10.41 3.02 -12.52
N LYS A 520 9.12 2.77 -12.76
CA LYS A 520 8.63 2.34 -14.08
C LYS A 520 8.57 3.48 -15.10
N ASN A 521 8.56 4.73 -14.63
CA ASN A 521 8.46 5.93 -15.46
C ASN A 521 9.82 6.60 -15.71
N ILE A 522 10.89 6.08 -15.10
CA ILE A 522 12.30 6.44 -15.33
C ILE A 522 12.86 5.43 -16.34
#